data_AF-A0A2G2XKD9-F1
#
_entry.id   AF-A0A2G2XKD9-F1
#
_cell.length_a   1.000
_cell.length_b   1.000
_cell.length_c   1.000
_cell.angle_alpha   90.00
_cell.angle_beta   90.00
_cell.angle_gamma   90.00
#
_symmetry.space_group_name_H-M   'P 1'
#
loop_
_entity.id
_entity.type
_entity.pdbx_description
1 polymer ?
#
loop_
_entity_poly.entity_id
_entity_poly.type
_entity_poly.pdbx_seq_one_letter_code
_entity_poly.pdbx_strand_id
1 'polypeptide(L)'
;MARVMILGAISLAILFMAATVSSSRFTITIAEEAENPQSPRCQQQFQQAKQLRSCRQILRQRVQSEEGEDQISQREAQKCCKQLERMQDPQCRCEGLSQVVQQEEQSGQIQGRQMQQMVQSAQELPGLCQLTPQRCEIQTRTLF
;
A
#
# COMPACT_ATOMS: atom_id res chain seq x y z
N MET A 1 -29.49 56.78 -29.25
CA MET A 1 -28.86 56.50 -27.95
C MET A 1 -29.34 55.16 -27.37
N ALA A 2 -29.31 54.07 -28.15
CA ALA A 2 -29.82 52.74 -27.74
C ALA A 2 -28.79 51.62 -27.93
N ARG A 3 -27.57 51.96 -28.40
CA ARG A 3 -26.53 50.98 -28.78
C ARG A 3 -25.35 50.92 -27.82
N VAL A 4 -25.24 51.89 -26.90
CA VAL A 4 -24.17 51.94 -25.89
C VAL A 4 -24.61 51.38 -24.53
N MET A 5 -25.91 51.18 -24.32
CA MET A 5 -26.46 50.62 -23.07
C MET A 5 -26.43 49.09 -23.04
N ILE A 6 -26.16 48.42 -24.17
CA ILE A 6 -26.17 46.95 -24.29
C ILE A 6 -24.79 46.35 -23.96
N LEU A 7 -23.71 47.13 -24.03
CA LEU A 7 -22.34 46.64 -23.73
C LEU A 7 -21.94 46.82 -22.25
N GLY A 8 -22.67 47.61 -21.48
CA GLY A 8 -22.41 47.82 -20.04
C GLY A 8 -23.03 46.76 -19.13
N ALA A 9 -24.02 46.00 -19.60
CA ALA A 9 -24.69 44.97 -18.80
C ALA A 9 -24.03 43.58 -18.95
N ILE A 10 -23.21 43.36 -19.97
CA ILE A 10 -22.60 42.06 -20.25
C ILE A 10 -21.23 41.90 -19.54
N SER A 11 -20.55 43.00 -19.22
CA SER A 11 -19.21 42.96 -18.60
C SER A 11 -19.20 42.70 -17.09
N LEU A 12 -20.34 42.82 -16.40
CA LEU A 12 -20.41 42.62 -14.93
C LEU A 12 -20.83 41.21 -14.49
N ALA A 13 -21.29 40.37 -15.42
CA ALA A 13 -21.68 38.98 -15.14
C ALA A 13 -20.50 37.99 -15.19
N ILE A 14 -19.36 38.36 -15.76
CA ILE A 14 -18.21 37.45 -15.95
C ILE A 14 -17.26 37.45 -14.72
N LEU A 15 -17.35 38.45 -13.83
CA LEU A 15 -16.49 38.58 -12.65
C LEU A 15 -16.98 37.86 -11.39
N PHE A 16 -17.98 36.97 -11.49
CA PHE A 16 -18.45 36.16 -10.36
C PHE A 16 -17.99 34.70 -10.39
N MET A 17 -17.20 34.29 -11.38
CA MET A 17 -16.59 32.94 -11.47
C MET A 17 -15.17 32.90 -10.90
N ALA A 18 -14.90 33.62 -9.80
CA ALA A 18 -13.60 33.58 -9.11
C ALA A 18 -13.74 33.41 -7.59
N ALA A 19 -14.91 32.97 -7.10
CA ALA A 19 -15.19 32.83 -5.67
C ALA A 19 -15.65 31.41 -5.27
N THR A 20 -15.35 30.40 -6.07
CA THR A 20 -15.28 29.03 -5.58
C THR A 20 -13.84 28.55 -5.69
N VAL A 21 -12.97 29.15 -4.86
CA VAL A 21 -11.95 28.31 -4.22
C VAL A 21 -12.79 27.30 -3.46
N SER A 22 -13.05 26.15 -4.10
CA SER A 22 -13.53 24.96 -3.46
C SER A 22 -12.49 24.69 -2.40
N SER A 23 -12.75 25.22 -1.21
CA SER A 23 -12.16 24.75 0.00
C SER A 23 -12.65 23.32 0.05
N SER A 24 -11.82 22.41 -0.45
CA SER A 24 -11.93 20.97 -0.25
C SER A 24 -11.76 20.75 1.25
N ARG A 25 -12.76 21.19 2.02
CA ARG A 25 -13.05 20.68 3.34
C ARG A 25 -13.46 19.24 3.04
N PHE A 26 -12.46 18.37 3.05
CA PHE A 26 -12.63 16.94 3.04
C PHE A 26 -13.32 16.62 4.37
N THR A 27 -14.65 16.74 4.38
CA THR A 27 -15.50 16.29 5.46
C THR A 27 -15.48 14.77 5.39
N ILE A 28 -14.57 14.16 6.16
CA ILE A 28 -14.53 12.72 6.41
C ILE A 28 -15.74 12.42 7.29
N THR A 29 -16.87 12.14 6.66
CA THR A 29 -18.03 11.53 7.32
C THR A 29 -18.41 10.29 6.55
N ILE A 30 -17.58 9.26 6.60
CA ILE A 30 -17.97 7.88 6.33
C ILE A 30 -17.14 7.00 7.28
N ALA A 31 -17.87 6.18 8.03
CA ALA A 31 -17.50 5.11 8.94
C ALA A 31 -16.00 4.81 9.15
N GLU A 32 -15.66 4.66 10.43
CA GLU A 32 -14.42 4.09 10.95
C GLU A 32 -14.22 2.63 10.49
N GLU A 33 -14.01 2.40 9.21
CA GLU A 33 -13.26 1.25 8.75
C GLU A 33 -11.80 1.70 8.78
N ALA A 34 -11.02 1.13 9.70
CA ALA A 34 -9.62 1.46 9.95
C ALA A 34 -8.76 1.17 8.71
N GLU A 35 -8.86 1.97 7.65
CA GLU A 35 -7.89 2.12 6.58
C GLU A 35 -6.61 2.64 7.21
N ASN A 36 -5.71 1.69 7.48
CA ASN A 36 -4.34 1.99 7.85
C ASN A 36 -3.84 3.06 6.86
N PRO A 37 -3.59 4.31 7.31
CA PRO A 37 -3.33 5.41 6.40
C PRO A 37 -2.02 5.14 5.67
N GLN A 38 -2.13 4.60 4.46
CA GLN A 38 -0.98 4.26 3.63
C GLN A 38 -0.24 5.54 3.26
N SER A 39 1.07 5.51 3.38
CA SER A 39 1.92 6.62 3.01
C SER A 39 1.98 6.71 1.48
N PRO A 40 1.61 7.84 0.85
CA PRO A 40 1.74 8.01 -0.60
C PRO A 40 3.20 7.85 -1.06
N ARG A 41 4.16 8.16 -0.17
CA ARG A 41 5.60 7.96 -0.41
C ARG A 41 5.98 6.48 -0.43
N CYS A 42 5.44 5.68 0.49
CA CYS A 42 5.70 4.23 0.50
C CYS A 42 5.00 3.52 -0.65
N GLN A 43 3.82 4.00 -1.05
CA GLN A 43 3.15 3.52 -2.25
C GLN A 43 4.02 3.68 -3.50
N GLN A 44 4.67 4.84 -3.68
CA GLN A 44 5.57 5.03 -4.82
C GLN A 44 6.76 4.06 -4.79
N GLN A 45 7.40 3.87 -3.64
CA GLN A 45 8.52 2.93 -3.50
C GLN A 45 8.08 1.48 -3.72
N PHE A 46 6.88 1.12 -3.26
CA PHE A 46 6.31 -0.19 -3.48
C PHE A 46 6.13 -0.49 -4.98
N GLN A 47 5.63 0.47 -5.76
CA GLN A 47 5.55 0.32 -7.22
C GLN A 47 6.94 0.17 -7.86
N GLN A 48 7.92 0.98 -7.44
CA GLN A 48 9.32 0.88 -7.93
C GLN A 48 9.97 -0.46 -7.57
N ALA A 49 9.65 -1.01 -6.40
CA ALA A 49 10.07 -2.33 -5.94
C ALA A 49 9.30 -3.48 -6.60
N LYS A 50 8.57 -3.21 -7.69
CA LYS A 50 7.74 -4.18 -8.43
C LYS A 50 6.66 -4.81 -7.56
N GLN A 51 6.09 -4.05 -6.63
CA GLN A 51 5.04 -4.46 -5.69
C GLN A 51 5.43 -5.70 -4.86
N LEU A 52 6.74 -5.84 -4.61
CA LEU A 52 7.33 -6.96 -3.87
C LEU A 52 6.86 -8.34 -4.37
N ARG A 53 6.59 -8.47 -5.68
CA ARG A 53 6.04 -9.69 -6.29
C ARG A 53 6.79 -10.97 -5.93
N SER A 54 8.12 -10.91 -5.84
CA SER A 54 8.92 -12.08 -5.46
C SER A 54 8.78 -12.42 -3.98
N CYS A 55 8.62 -11.42 -3.11
CA CYS A 55 8.34 -11.66 -1.70
C CYS A 55 6.97 -12.31 -1.52
N ARG A 56 5.95 -11.80 -2.22
CA ARG A 56 4.61 -12.41 -2.24
C ARG A 56 4.64 -13.88 -2.66
N GLN A 57 5.38 -14.20 -3.71
CA GLN A 57 5.50 -15.59 -4.18
C GLN A 57 6.09 -16.51 -3.11
N ILE A 58 7.16 -16.07 -2.43
CA ILE A 58 7.78 -16.86 -1.35
C ILE A 58 6.84 -17.00 -0.16
N LEU A 59 6.13 -15.93 0.20
CA LEU A 59 5.17 -15.97 1.30
C LEU A 59 4.04 -16.96 1.01
N ARG A 60 3.52 -16.99 -0.23
CA ARG A 60 2.54 -17.99 -0.66
C ARG A 60 3.11 -19.40 -0.60
N GLN A 61 4.34 -19.59 -1.07
CA GLN A 61 4.99 -20.91 -1.11
C GLN A 61 5.20 -21.48 0.30
N ARG A 62 5.70 -20.67 1.24
CA ARG A 62 5.90 -21.09 2.65
C ARG A 62 4.62 -21.56 3.33
N VAL A 63 3.49 -20.97 2.96
CA VAL A 63 2.18 -21.29 3.55
C VAL A 63 1.56 -22.53 2.90
N GLN A 64 1.89 -22.82 1.64
CA GLN A 64 1.41 -23.98 0.90
C GLN A 64 2.28 -25.23 1.11
N SER A 65 3.55 -25.05 1.46
CA SER A 65 4.45 -26.13 1.84
C SER A 65 4.14 -26.60 3.27
N GLU A 66 3.04 -27.34 3.42
CA GLU A 66 2.74 -28.09 4.64
C GLU A 66 3.81 -29.19 4.82
N GLU A 67 4.81 -28.89 5.67
CA GLU A 67 5.74 -29.85 6.26
C GLU A 67 6.73 -30.54 5.28
N GLY A 68 7.92 -29.94 5.11
CA GLY A 68 9.16 -30.72 4.96
C GLY A 68 10.04 -30.46 3.75
N GLU A 69 9.55 -29.81 2.70
CA GLU A 69 10.38 -29.44 1.54
C GLU A 69 10.13 -27.99 1.13
N ASP A 70 10.72 -27.06 1.90
CA ASP A 70 10.90 -25.66 1.48
C ASP A 70 11.84 -25.61 0.28
N GLN A 71 11.36 -25.98 -0.91
CA GLN A 71 12.06 -25.74 -2.18
C GLN A 71 11.92 -24.27 -2.60
N ILE A 72 12.10 -23.35 -1.64
CA ILE A 72 12.25 -21.94 -1.98
C ILE A 72 13.59 -21.84 -2.69
N SER A 73 13.56 -21.56 -3.99
CA SER A 73 14.80 -21.37 -4.71
C SER A 73 15.58 -20.22 -4.07
N GLN A 74 16.86 -20.43 -3.75
CA GLN A 74 17.73 -19.36 -3.25
C GLN A 74 17.70 -18.13 -4.19
N ARG A 75 17.46 -18.36 -5.50
CA ARG A 75 17.28 -17.31 -6.50
C ARG A 75 16.03 -16.47 -6.27
N GLU A 76 14.93 -17.08 -5.83
CA GLU A 76 13.68 -16.38 -5.54
C GLU A 76 13.80 -15.56 -4.26
N ALA A 77 14.37 -16.15 -3.20
CA ALA A 77 14.72 -15.45 -1.97
C ALA A 77 15.57 -14.20 -2.25
N GLN A 78 16.62 -14.35 -3.07
CA GLN A 78 17.47 -13.23 -3.44
C GLN A 78 16.72 -12.16 -4.25
N LYS A 79 15.78 -12.55 -5.12
CA LYS A 79 14.93 -11.60 -5.85
C LYS A 79 14.00 -10.84 -4.92
N CYS A 80 13.42 -11.49 -3.90
CA CYS A 80 12.64 -10.82 -2.87
C CYS A 80 13.50 -9.81 -2.12
N CYS A 81 14.67 -10.20 -1.60
CA CYS A 81 15.54 -9.28 -0.87
C CYS A 81 15.95 -8.07 -1.72
N LYS A 82 16.27 -8.26 -3.00
CA LYS A 82 16.54 -7.16 -3.93
C LYS A 82 15.34 -6.24 -4.18
N GLN A 83 14.10 -6.75 -4.09
CA GLN A 83 12.91 -5.91 -4.18
C GLN A 83 12.72 -5.11 -2.88
N LEU A 84 12.86 -5.77 -1.74
CA LEU A 84 12.73 -5.14 -0.43
C LEU A 84 13.80 -4.06 -0.20
N GLU A 85 15.04 -4.29 -0.66
CA GLU A 85 16.15 -3.34 -0.60
C GLU A 85 15.89 -2.07 -1.42
N ARG A 86 15.18 -2.17 -2.57
CA ARG A 86 14.79 -1.00 -3.37
C ARG A 86 13.85 -0.06 -2.62
N MET A 87 13.19 -0.54 -1.58
CA MET A 87 12.47 0.34 -0.67
C MET A 87 13.51 0.97 0.26
N GLN A 88 13.92 2.17 -0.13
CA GLN A 88 15.00 2.94 0.49
C GLN A 88 14.64 3.35 1.92
N ASP A 89 13.37 3.61 2.18
CA ASP A 89 12.90 4.01 3.49
C ASP A 89 12.63 2.77 4.39
N PRO A 90 13.27 2.67 5.57
CA PRO A 90 13.03 1.58 6.51
C PRO A 90 11.56 1.40 6.91
N GLN A 91 10.79 2.48 7.04
CA GLN A 91 9.35 2.39 7.36
C GLN A 91 8.57 1.82 6.19
N CYS A 92 8.92 2.23 4.96
CA CYS A 92 8.27 1.72 3.76
C CYS A 92 8.52 0.22 3.54
N ARG A 93 9.65 -0.34 4.02
CA ARG A 93 9.90 -1.80 4.04
C ARG A 93 8.78 -2.56 4.71
N CYS A 94 8.41 -2.15 5.91
CA CYS A 94 7.32 -2.77 6.64
C CYS A 94 5.96 -2.48 6.03
N GLU A 95 5.72 -1.25 5.58
CA GLU A 95 4.45 -0.90 4.93
C GLU A 95 4.22 -1.70 3.65
N GLY A 96 5.25 -1.84 2.78
CA GLY A 96 5.12 -2.62 1.56
C GLY A 96 4.95 -4.13 1.82
N LEU A 97 5.57 -4.68 2.88
CA LEU A 97 5.29 -6.06 3.30
C LEU A 97 3.86 -6.20 3.84
N SER A 98 3.37 -5.22 4.61
CA SER A 98 1.98 -5.16 5.05
C SER A 98 1.02 -5.10 3.88
N GLN A 99 1.35 -4.35 2.81
CA GLN A 99 0.53 -4.31 1.60
C GLN A 99 0.49 -5.67 0.89
N VAL A 100 1.59 -6.42 0.87
CA VAL A 100 1.58 -7.78 0.33
C VAL A 100 0.62 -8.66 1.13
N VAL A 101 0.71 -8.66 2.46
CA VAL A 101 -0.19 -9.45 3.32
C VAL A 101 -1.66 -9.04 3.13
N GLN A 102 -1.96 -7.75 3.10
CA GLN A 102 -3.33 -7.25 2.90
C GLN A 102 -3.91 -7.66 1.55
N GLN A 103 -3.11 -7.65 0.48
CA GLN A 103 -3.57 -8.10 -0.84
C GLN A 103 -3.94 -9.58 -0.85
N GLU A 104 -3.25 -10.39 -0.05
CA GLU A 104 -3.49 -11.83 0.07
C GLU A 104 -4.71 -12.13 0.93
N GLU A 105 -4.89 -11.36 2.01
CA GLU A 105 -6.08 -11.37 2.86
C GLU A 105 -7.33 -11.02 2.03
N GLN A 106 -7.27 -9.94 1.24
CA GLN A 106 -8.36 -9.51 0.37
C GLN A 106 -8.64 -10.49 -0.78
N SER A 107 -7.65 -11.25 -1.23
CA SER A 107 -7.84 -12.25 -2.27
C SER A 107 -8.63 -13.47 -1.78
N GLY A 108 -8.75 -13.68 -0.47
CA GLY A 108 -9.47 -14.81 0.13
C GLY A 108 -8.83 -16.19 -0.12
N GLN A 109 -7.66 -16.25 -0.78
CA GLN A 109 -6.98 -17.51 -1.10
C GLN A 109 -6.28 -18.12 0.12
N ILE A 110 -5.86 -17.30 1.07
CA ILE A 110 -5.14 -17.71 2.28
C ILE A 110 -5.96 -17.21 3.47
N GLN A 111 -6.34 -18.11 4.38
CA GLN A 111 -7.23 -17.78 5.50
C GLN A 111 -6.82 -18.50 6.80
N GLY A 112 -7.33 -18.02 7.93
CA GLY A 112 -7.13 -18.65 9.24
C GLY A 112 -5.66 -18.81 9.62
N ARG A 113 -5.25 -20.02 10.02
CA ARG A 113 -3.87 -20.31 10.48
C ARG A 113 -2.81 -20.05 9.40
N GLN A 114 -3.14 -20.33 8.14
CA GLN A 114 -2.25 -20.06 7.00
C GLN A 114 -1.96 -18.57 6.84
N MET A 115 -2.96 -17.71 7.10
CA MET A 115 -2.77 -16.25 7.11
C MET A 115 -1.84 -15.83 8.24
N GLN A 116 -2.00 -16.38 9.45
CA GLN A 116 -1.08 -16.09 10.57
C GLN A 116 0.37 -16.47 10.24
N GLN A 117 0.58 -17.63 9.60
CA GLN A 117 1.91 -18.06 9.16
C GLN A 117 2.49 -17.12 8.09
N MET A 118 1.65 -16.64 7.18
CA MET A 118 2.04 -15.65 6.17
C MET A 118 2.51 -14.35 6.82
N VAL A 119 1.76 -13.85 7.82
CA VAL A 119 2.10 -12.65 8.58
C VAL A 119 3.44 -12.83 9.29
N GLN A 120 3.62 -13.91 10.04
CA GLN A 120 4.87 -14.18 10.74
C GLN A 120 6.06 -14.24 9.77
N SER A 121 5.91 -14.96 8.66
CA SER A 121 6.94 -15.03 7.61
C SER A 121 7.26 -13.64 7.05
N ALA A 122 6.25 -12.80 6.82
CA ALA A 122 6.44 -11.44 6.31
C ALA A 122 7.15 -10.53 7.33
N GLN A 123 6.87 -10.69 8.62
CA GLN A 123 7.52 -9.92 9.69
C GLN A 123 9.03 -10.21 9.79
N GLU A 124 9.45 -11.44 9.47
CA GLU A 124 10.85 -11.89 9.58
C GLU A 124 11.67 -11.69 8.29
N LEU A 125 11.00 -11.45 7.15
CA LEU A 125 11.66 -11.25 5.85
C LEU A 125 12.78 -10.20 5.87
N PRO A 126 12.61 -9.01 6.47
CA PRO A 126 13.69 -8.03 6.52
C PRO A 126 14.95 -8.57 7.18
N GLY A 127 14.81 -9.35 8.26
CA GLY A 127 15.93 -9.95 8.98
C GLY A 127 16.63 -11.04 8.18
N LEU A 128 15.86 -11.87 7.47
CA LEU A 128 16.41 -12.84 6.51
C LEU A 128 17.19 -12.15 5.38
N CYS A 129 16.78 -10.95 5.00
CA CYS A 129 17.46 -10.13 4.01
C CYS A 129 18.55 -9.22 4.61
N GLN A 130 18.77 -9.25 5.93
CA GLN A 130 19.71 -8.39 6.66
C GLN A 130 19.45 -6.88 6.46
N LEU A 131 18.18 -6.51 6.28
CA LEU A 131 17.72 -5.14 6.09
C LEU A 131 17.18 -4.55 7.40
N THR A 132 17.26 -3.21 7.52
CA THR A 132 16.67 -2.48 8.66
C THR A 132 15.28 -1.96 8.31
N PRO A 133 14.27 -2.06 9.19
CA PRO A 133 14.31 -2.81 10.46
C PRO A 133 14.38 -4.32 10.20
N GLN A 134 15.00 -5.08 11.11
CA GLN A 134 15.15 -6.55 10.97
C GLN A 134 13.83 -7.31 11.18
N ARG A 135 12.86 -6.67 11.83
CA ARG A 135 11.52 -7.20 12.06
C ARG A 135 10.49 -6.11 11.83
N CYS A 136 9.34 -6.48 11.29
CA CYS A 136 8.19 -5.60 11.14
C CYS A 136 7.05 -6.01 12.08
N GLU A 137 6.24 -5.05 12.49
CA GLU A 137 4.94 -5.30 13.11
C GLU A 137 3.87 -5.17 12.02
N ILE A 138 3.26 -6.29 11.65
CA ILE A 138 2.20 -6.33 10.63
C ILE A 138 0.95 -6.85 11.34
N GLN A 139 -0.09 -6.01 11.34
CA GLN A 139 -1.41 -6.34 11.89
C GLN A 139 -2.35 -6.68 10.74
N THR A 140 -2.98 -7.85 10.79
CA THR A 140 -4.11 -8.19 9.92
C THR A 140 -5.39 -7.65 10.55
N ARG A 141 -6.37 -7.27 9.72
CA ARG A 141 -7.67 -6.79 10.23
C ARG A 141 -8.51 -7.93 10.82
N THR A 142 -8.18 -9.16 10.48
CA THR A 142 -8.77 -10.36 11.06
C THR A 142 -8.30 -10.56 12.51
N LEU A 143 -8.96 -9.86 13.43
CA LEU A 143 -9.11 -10.31 14.80
C LEU A 143 -10.03 -11.55 14.78
N PHE A 144 -9.60 -12.59 15.50
CA PHE A 144 -10.32 -13.84 15.71
C PHE A 144 -11.73 -13.63 16.26
#